data_AF-A0A832MGQ3-F1
#
_entry.id   AF-A0A832MGQ3-F1
#
_cell.length_a   1.000
_cell.length_b   1.000
_cell.length_c   1.000
_cell.angle_alpha   90.00
_cell.angle_beta   90.00
_cell.angle_gamma   90.00
#
_symmetry.space_group_name_H-M   'P 1'
#
loop_
_entity.id
_entity.type
_entity.pdbx_description
1 polymer ?
#
loop_
_entity_poly.entity_id
_entity_poly.type
_entity_poly.pdbx_seq_one_letter_code
_entity_poly.pdbx_strand_id
1 'polypeptide(L)'
;MAWICLVVFVVSAIPTSASQWQINPQQLSRLREALRKLDGRYDPKEQMLREPFHSPGYHTTLKGGFVHSTRSSLEYAVGLLDTGDDSLLPRAEAILKRVISLQDKNPESKTYGIWPWFLEEPLEKMSPPDWNWADFCGTLLLQVALDHRDRLSPKVAKMVDESIQHAARSIQRRNVGPDYTNIAIMGSYVTLVAAELYGLKDIGAYARERWRQFYLHATSRGAFTEYNSPTYTVVALREVGRILKHVKDAQARQQAEAVYRLAWEEIAHHFHPPTRQWAGPHSRSYSTMVGPSFWSLLYQATDGRVNFGHNEPRLDEVRLPLPCPPDLEHYFTELTNPRQLLKTFVPGQPPVVGTTYLHPLYALGSVNRGDLWNQRRPLVAYWGSSNSVSSVRLRCLHDGYDLAAAQFFSVQRDGAVLAAVNWATDGGDRHVSLDRIKNATFRAKDIRLRFEFEGVYGRKKFREPNALDEPVEINVDGGLNIFLSTPYARWGNETGHWESGSDGARSWLDVVLYSGPEREINLKELEEAAAGCAVLFATGNQRFEKVDSKTENAHLSLKWCGMELSIPIKPAPITVQQK
;
A
#
# COMPACT_ATOMS: atom_id res chain seq x y z
N MET A 1 46.19 -55.49 -33.84
CA MET A 1 46.26 -54.07 -33.44
C MET A 1 44.87 -53.49 -33.55
N ALA A 2 44.16 -53.35 -32.42
CA ALA A 2 42.87 -52.69 -32.33
C ALA A 2 43.07 -51.43 -31.49
N TRP A 3 42.80 -50.25 -32.06
CA TRP A 3 42.82 -48.99 -31.34
C TRP A 3 41.37 -48.63 -30.97
N ILE A 4 41.06 -48.73 -29.69
CA ILE A 4 39.82 -48.24 -29.08
C ILE A 4 40.09 -46.80 -28.66
N CYS A 5 39.45 -45.82 -29.31
CA CYS A 5 39.44 -44.44 -28.85
C CYS A 5 38.44 -44.30 -27.70
N LEU A 6 38.96 -44.12 -26.49
CA LEU A 6 38.20 -43.75 -25.30
C LEU A 6 37.80 -42.27 -25.40
N VAL A 7 36.51 -41.97 -25.56
CA VAL A 7 35.98 -40.61 -25.44
C VAL A 7 35.73 -40.35 -23.96
N VAL A 8 36.58 -39.53 -23.34
CA VAL A 8 36.40 -39.05 -21.96
C VAL A 8 35.38 -37.91 -21.98
N PHE A 9 34.17 -38.16 -21.47
CA PHE A 9 33.23 -37.12 -21.12
C PHE A 9 33.75 -36.37 -19.89
N VAL A 10 34.30 -35.16 -20.10
CA VAL A 10 34.52 -34.22 -19.01
C VAL A 10 33.17 -33.65 -18.62
N VAL A 11 32.56 -34.21 -17.58
CA VAL A 11 31.44 -33.59 -16.88
C VAL A 11 32.01 -32.33 -16.22
N SER A 12 31.73 -31.17 -16.81
CA SER A 12 32.04 -29.88 -16.19
C SER A 12 31.22 -29.78 -14.90
N ALA A 13 31.87 -29.99 -13.76
CA ALA A 13 31.31 -29.66 -12.47
C ALA A 13 30.90 -28.19 -12.47
N ILE A 14 29.63 -27.93 -12.14
CA ILE A 14 29.13 -26.58 -11.86
C ILE A 14 30.02 -26.01 -10.74
N PRO A 15 30.58 -24.80 -10.86
CA PRO A 15 31.41 -24.24 -9.82
C PRO A 15 30.57 -24.02 -8.55
N THR A 16 30.74 -24.89 -7.56
CA THR A 16 30.30 -24.71 -6.18
C THR A 16 31.24 -23.75 -5.49
N SER A 17 31.06 -22.46 -5.72
CA SER A 17 31.44 -21.46 -4.73
C SER A 17 30.22 -20.60 -4.44
N ALA A 18 29.27 -21.17 -3.69
CA ALA A 18 28.28 -20.36 -3.01
C ALA A 18 29.07 -19.40 -2.10
N SER A 19 28.92 -18.09 -2.32
CA SER A 19 29.45 -17.12 -1.37
C SER A 19 28.83 -17.45 -0.02
N GLN A 20 29.64 -17.84 0.96
CA GLN A 20 29.14 -18.01 2.33
C GLN A 20 28.43 -16.72 2.72
N TRP A 21 27.17 -16.84 3.17
CA TRP A 21 26.44 -15.71 3.72
C TRP A 21 27.28 -15.07 4.84
N GLN A 22 27.74 -13.83 4.61
CA GLN A 22 28.60 -13.11 5.52
C GLN A 22 27.94 -11.76 5.84
N ILE A 23 27.75 -11.50 7.12
CA ILE A 23 27.31 -10.21 7.65
C ILE A 23 28.35 -9.69 8.62
N ASN A 24 28.56 -8.38 8.64
CA ASN A 24 29.52 -7.75 9.54
C ASN A 24 28.99 -7.70 11.00
N PRO A 25 29.85 -7.47 12.01
CA PRO A 25 29.43 -7.45 13.41
C PRO A 25 28.31 -6.44 13.72
N GLN A 26 28.28 -5.29 13.04
CA GLN A 26 27.24 -4.27 13.21
C GLN A 26 25.89 -4.76 12.68
N GLN A 27 25.87 -5.35 11.48
CA GLN A 27 24.70 -5.98 10.87
C GLN A 27 24.17 -7.11 11.74
N LEU A 28 25.05 -7.97 12.26
CA LEU A 28 24.68 -9.07 13.16
C LEU A 28 24.06 -8.54 14.46
N SER A 29 24.62 -7.48 15.04
CA SER A 29 24.08 -6.87 16.26
C SER A 29 22.65 -6.35 16.05
N ARG A 30 22.43 -5.64 14.93
CA ARG A 30 21.10 -5.11 14.57
C ARG A 30 20.10 -6.23 14.25
N LEU A 31 20.52 -7.25 13.50
CA LEU A 31 19.68 -8.43 13.26
C LEU A 31 19.28 -9.12 14.57
N ARG A 32 20.22 -9.31 15.51
CA ARG A 32 19.92 -9.86 16.85
C ARG A 32 18.95 -8.98 17.64
N GLU A 33 19.02 -7.66 17.50
CA GLU A 33 18.02 -6.76 18.08
C GLU A 33 16.63 -6.93 17.49
N ALA A 34 16.53 -7.06 16.16
CA ALA A 34 15.25 -7.35 15.50
C ALA A 34 14.68 -8.72 15.92
N LEU A 35 15.54 -9.74 16.07
CA LEU A 35 15.16 -11.10 16.48
C LEU A 35 14.70 -11.20 17.93
N ARG A 36 15.26 -10.40 18.86
CA ARG A 36 14.89 -10.46 20.29
C ARG A 36 13.39 -10.38 20.55
N LYS A 37 12.66 -9.57 19.79
CA LYS A 37 11.19 -9.45 19.88
C LYS A 37 10.45 -10.70 19.41
N LEU A 38 11.04 -11.45 18.48
CA LEU A 38 10.50 -12.69 17.94
C LEU A 38 10.84 -13.89 18.80
N ASP A 39 12.02 -13.92 19.41
CA ASP A 39 12.48 -15.03 20.26
C ASP A 39 11.49 -15.29 21.41
N GLY A 40 10.96 -14.24 22.04
CA GLY A 40 9.96 -14.36 23.09
C GLY A 40 8.58 -14.84 22.62
N ARG A 41 8.34 -14.88 21.31
CA ARG A 41 7.09 -15.34 20.69
C ARG A 41 7.21 -16.75 20.10
N TYR A 42 8.41 -17.34 20.08
CA TYR A 42 8.59 -18.70 19.57
C TYR A 42 7.94 -19.70 20.52
N ASP A 43 6.96 -20.46 20.03
CA ASP A 43 6.36 -21.57 20.74
C ASP A 43 7.16 -22.86 20.41
N PRO A 44 7.92 -23.43 21.36
CA PRO A 44 8.69 -24.64 21.11
C PRO A 44 7.82 -25.88 20.88
N LYS A 45 6.56 -25.89 21.35
CA LYS A 45 5.63 -27.00 21.17
C LYS A 45 5.14 -27.04 19.72
N GLU A 46 4.71 -25.90 19.20
CA GLU A 46 4.20 -25.81 17.83
C GLU A 46 5.29 -25.51 16.79
N GLN A 47 6.51 -25.17 17.22
CA GLN A 47 7.66 -24.84 16.38
C GLN A 47 7.40 -23.68 15.42
N MET A 48 6.64 -22.69 15.89
CA MET A 48 6.21 -21.52 15.11
C MET A 48 6.16 -20.29 16.02
N LEU A 49 6.07 -19.10 15.43
CA LEU A 49 5.78 -17.89 16.20
C LEU A 49 4.31 -17.85 16.60
N ARG A 50 4.04 -17.60 17.87
CA ARG A 50 2.72 -17.38 18.45
C ARG A 50 2.45 -15.89 18.60
N GLU A 51 1.35 -15.41 18.05
CA GLU A 51 0.98 -14.00 18.11
C GLU A 51 -0.52 -13.78 18.32
N PRO A 52 -0.94 -12.63 18.87
CA PRO A 52 -2.35 -12.27 18.93
C PRO A 52 -2.96 -12.23 17.53
N PHE A 53 -4.17 -12.76 17.38
CA PHE A 53 -4.87 -12.77 16.12
C PHE A 53 -5.10 -11.34 15.60
N HIS A 54 -4.77 -11.14 14.32
CA HIS A 54 -5.11 -9.95 13.57
C HIS A 54 -5.45 -10.36 12.13
N SER A 55 -6.47 -9.73 11.56
CA SER A 55 -6.91 -9.97 10.19
C SER A 55 -7.52 -8.70 9.61
N PRO A 56 -7.38 -8.45 8.29
CA PRO A 56 -8.10 -7.39 7.60
C PRO A 56 -9.62 -7.67 7.46
N GLY A 57 -10.11 -8.81 7.97
CA GLY A 57 -11.53 -9.15 8.03
C GLY A 57 -12.01 -10.10 6.93
N TYR A 58 -11.10 -10.63 6.12
CA TYR A 58 -11.37 -11.57 5.02
C TYR A 58 -10.32 -12.68 4.97
N HIS A 59 -10.56 -13.73 4.17
CA HIS A 59 -9.78 -14.98 4.05
C HIS A 59 -9.75 -15.92 5.27
N THR A 60 -10.15 -15.45 6.45
CA THR A 60 -10.16 -16.24 7.68
C THR A 60 -11.53 -16.22 8.35
N THR A 61 -11.91 -17.35 8.93
CA THR A 61 -13.11 -17.51 9.75
C THR A 61 -12.84 -17.23 11.23
N LEU A 62 -11.57 -17.21 11.64
CA LEU A 62 -11.17 -16.88 13.01
C LEU A 62 -11.61 -15.46 13.40
N LYS A 63 -11.93 -15.28 14.68
CA LYS A 63 -12.46 -14.01 15.23
C LYS A 63 -11.61 -13.42 16.36
N GLY A 64 -10.56 -14.11 16.80
CA GLY A 64 -9.74 -13.70 17.93
C GLY A 64 -8.87 -14.83 18.47
N GLY A 65 -8.17 -14.55 19.57
CA GLY A 65 -7.29 -15.50 20.25
C GLY A 65 -5.82 -15.32 19.87
N PHE A 66 -5.05 -16.40 20.05
CA PHE A 66 -3.65 -16.48 19.62
C PHE A 66 -3.55 -17.45 18.46
N VAL A 67 -2.66 -17.14 17.52
CA VAL A 67 -2.45 -17.91 16.29
C VAL A 67 -0.97 -18.11 16.01
N HIS A 68 -0.66 -19.12 15.19
CA HIS A 68 0.68 -19.35 14.68
C HIS A 68 0.75 -19.04 13.18
N SER A 69 1.26 -17.85 12.84
CA SER A 69 1.36 -17.36 11.45
C SER A 69 2.43 -18.12 10.66
N THR A 70 2.05 -18.67 9.51
CA THR A 70 2.98 -19.36 8.60
C THR A 70 4.02 -18.40 8.04
N ARG A 71 3.59 -17.22 7.59
CA ARG A 71 4.46 -16.19 7.03
C ARG A 71 5.41 -15.61 8.08
N SER A 72 4.90 -15.17 9.24
CA SER A 72 5.73 -14.59 10.31
C SER A 72 6.78 -15.60 10.80
N SER A 73 6.41 -16.89 10.87
CA SER A 73 7.34 -17.96 11.26
C SER A 73 8.44 -18.17 10.22
N LEU A 74 8.13 -18.13 8.92
CA LEU A 74 9.16 -18.19 7.87
C LEU A 74 10.07 -16.97 7.87
N GLU A 75 9.54 -15.76 8.10
CA GLU A 75 10.35 -14.53 8.25
C GLU A 75 11.34 -14.69 9.42
N TYR A 76 10.89 -15.27 10.54
CA TYR A 76 11.75 -15.58 11.68
C TYR A 76 12.81 -16.63 11.35
N ALA A 77 12.44 -17.73 10.68
CA ALA A 77 13.40 -18.77 10.29
C ALA A 77 14.50 -18.22 9.38
N VAL A 78 14.17 -17.35 8.42
CA VAL A 78 15.15 -16.65 7.59
C VAL A 78 16.09 -15.81 8.46
N GLY A 79 15.54 -14.99 9.38
CA GLY A 79 16.34 -14.16 10.26
C GLY A 79 17.28 -14.97 11.18
N LEU A 80 16.82 -16.13 11.69
CA LEU A 80 17.67 -17.04 12.46
C LEU A 80 18.85 -17.55 11.61
N LEU A 81 18.61 -17.96 10.37
CA LEU A 81 19.66 -18.43 9.47
C LEU A 81 20.65 -17.31 9.13
N ASP A 82 20.16 -16.09 8.94
CA ASP A 82 20.98 -14.92 8.61
C ASP A 82 22.02 -14.57 9.68
N THR A 83 21.82 -15.00 10.92
CA THR A 83 22.81 -14.78 11.97
C THR A 83 24.12 -15.53 11.73
N GLY A 84 24.09 -16.60 10.91
CA GLY A 84 25.23 -17.53 10.80
C GLY A 84 25.46 -18.37 12.06
N ASP A 85 24.59 -18.29 13.07
CA ASP A 85 24.77 -18.95 14.36
C ASP A 85 24.27 -20.40 14.30
N ASP A 86 25.20 -21.36 14.36
CA ASP A 86 24.88 -22.79 14.28
C ASP A 86 24.02 -23.29 15.45
N SER A 87 23.99 -22.57 16.59
CA SER A 87 23.10 -22.92 17.70
C SER A 87 21.62 -22.63 17.39
N LEU A 88 21.34 -21.74 16.43
CA LEU A 88 19.98 -21.37 16.00
C LEU A 88 19.49 -22.20 14.81
N LEU A 89 20.40 -22.88 14.10
CA LEU A 89 20.08 -23.71 12.94
C LEU A 89 19.02 -24.79 13.23
N PRO A 90 19.07 -25.56 14.34
CA PRO A 90 18.03 -26.55 14.63
C PRO A 90 16.63 -25.94 14.78
N ARG A 91 16.53 -24.72 15.33
CA ARG A 91 15.26 -24.01 15.47
C ARG A 91 14.73 -23.57 14.11
N ALA A 92 15.59 -22.99 13.27
CA ALA A 92 15.21 -22.61 11.91
C ALA A 92 14.71 -23.83 11.11
N GLU A 93 15.41 -24.97 11.18
CA GLU A 93 14.96 -26.20 10.55
C GLU A 93 13.61 -26.70 11.07
N ALA A 94 13.37 -26.63 12.37
CA ALA A 94 12.11 -27.05 12.98
C ALA A 94 10.94 -26.22 12.43
N ILE A 95 11.12 -24.89 12.35
CA ILE A 95 10.13 -23.99 11.76
C ILE A 95 9.90 -24.32 10.29
N LEU A 96 10.97 -24.49 9.50
CA LEU A 96 10.86 -24.82 8.07
C LEU A 96 10.09 -26.13 7.87
N LYS A 97 10.43 -27.20 8.61
CA LYS A 97 9.72 -28.48 8.57
C LYS A 97 8.24 -28.30 8.91
N ARG A 98 7.95 -27.54 9.96
CA ARG A 98 6.59 -27.31 10.44
C ARG A 98 5.75 -26.53 9.45
N VAL A 99 6.24 -25.41 8.93
CA VAL A 99 5.46 -24.59 7.99
C VAL A 99 5.30 -25.30 6.65
N ILE A 100 6.35 -25.93 6.11
CA ILE A 100 6.28 -26.66 4.83
C ILE A 100 5.29 -27.84 4.89
N SER A 101 5.07 -28.45 6.05
CA SER A 101 4.09 -29.54 6.18
C SER A 101 2.64 -29.08 6.10
N LEU A 102 2.38 -27.77 6.25
CA LEU A 102 1.05 -27.17 6.07
C LEU A 102 0.75 -26.78 4.61
N GLN A 103 1.72 -26.92 3.71
CA GLN A 103 1.50 -26.62 2.28
C GLN A 103 0.61 -27.71 1.66
N ASP A 104 -0.38 -27.30 0.87
CA ASP A 104 -1.08 -28.22 -0.01
C ASP A 104 -0.18 -28.59 -1.20
N LYS A 105 0.18 -29.87 -1.32
CA LYS A 105 1.09 -30.38 -2.35
C LYS A 105 0.37 -31.23 -3.40
N ASN A 106 -0.95 -31.36 -3.33
CA ASN A 106 -1.73 -32.14 -4.28
C ASN A 106 -1.99 -31.31 -5.55
N PRO A 107 -1.42 -31.65 -6.72
CA PRO A 107 -1.61 -30.88 -7.96
C PRO A 107 -3.07 -30.74 -8.40
N GLU A 108 -3.91 -31.71 -8.04
CA GLU A 108 -5.35 -31.73 -8.38
C GLU A 108 -6.18 -30.83 -7.46
N SER A 109 -5.63 -30.41 -6.31
CA SER A 109 -6.33 -29.56 -5.36
C SER A 109 -6.53 -28.14 -5.91
N LYS A 110 -7.63 -27.49 -5.52
CA LYS A 110 -7.88 -26.08 -5.84
C LYS A 110 -6.87 -25.15 -5.13
N THR A 111 -6.38 -25.57 -3.97
CA THR A 111 -5.42 -24.81 -3.14
C THR A 111 -3.97 -25.25 -3.35
N TYR A 112 -3.70 -26.00 -4.42
CA TYR A 112 -2.36 -26.51 -4.71
C TYR A 112 -1.27 -25.43 -4.60
N GLY A 113 -0.24 -25.76 -3.83
CA GLY A 113 0.98 -24.99 -3.62
C GLY A 113 0.89 -23.85 -2.62
N ILE A 114 -0.26 -23.66 -1.95
CA ILE A 114 -0.46 -22.59 -0.96
C ILE A 114 -0.50 -23.15 0.47
N TRP A 115 -0.50 -22.24 1.45
CA TRP A 115 -0.57 -22.54 2.87
C TRP A 115 -1.75 -21.81 3.51
N PRO A 116 -2.25 -22.30 4.65
CA PRO A 116 -3.10 -21.47 5.49
C PRO A 116 -2.34 -20.28 6.06
N TRP A 117 -3.06 -19.22 6.43
CA TRP A 117 -2.48 -18.09 7.16
C TRP A 117 -1.93 -18.54 8.52
N PHE A 118 -2.69 -19.39 9.20
CA PHE A 118 -2.45 -19.80 10.58
C PHE A 118 -2.50 -21.31 10.72
N LEU A 119 -1.70 -21.88 11.63
CA LEU A 119 -1.76 -23.29 11.97
C LEU A 119 -3.15 -23.74 12.45
N GLU A 120 -3.85 -22.86 13.17
CA GLU A 120 -5.17 -23.11 13.77
C GLU A 120 -6.29 -23.24 12.74
N GLU A 121 -6.06 -22.79 11.52
CA GLU A 121 -7.07 -22.75 10.46
C GLU A 121 -6.54 -23.43 9.19
N PRO A 122 -6.72 -24.75 9.04
CA PRO A 122 -6.44 -25.45 7.79
C PRO A 122 -7.16 -24.83 6.60
N LEU A 123 -6.61 -25.04 5.40
CA LEU A 123 -7.10 -24.43 4.16
C LEU A 123 -8.59 -24.66 3.90
N GLU A 124 -9.11 -25.83 4.25
CA GLU A 124 -10.52 -26.20 4.05
C GLU A 124 -11.47 -25.39 4.94
N LYS A 125 -10.96 -24.75 5.99
CA LYS A 125 -11.73 -23.89 6.90
C LYS A 125 -11.59 -22.40 6.57
N MET A 126 -10.63 -22.01 5.74
CA MET A 126 -10.49 -20.63 5.27
C MET A 126 -11.64 -20.25 4.32
N SER A 127 -12.02 -18.97 4.31
CA SER A 127 -13.14 -18.49 3.50
C SER A 127 -12.89 -17.10 2.90
N PRO A 128 -12.54 -17.03 1.60
CA PRO A 128 -11.89 -18.10 0.83
C PRO A 128 -10.41 -18.24 1.23
N PRO A 129 -9.74 -19.36 0.91
CA PRO A 129 -8.28 -19.44 0.95
C PRO A 129 -7.60 -18.27 0.20
N ASP A 130 -6.40 -17.89 0.62
CA ASP A 130 -5.65 -16.81 -0.03
C ASP A 130 -4.53 -17.38 -0.90
N TRP A 131 -4.71 -17.35 -2.22
CA TRP A 131 -3.67 -17.82 -3.13
C TRP A 131 -2.44 -16.90 -3.23
N ASN A 132 -2.48 -15.68 -2.65
CA ASN A 132 -1.29 -14.84 -2.53
C ASN A 132 -0.23 -15.48 -1.61
N TRP A 133 -0.61 -16.46 -0.79
CA TRP A 133 0.32 -17.09 0.15
C TRP A 133 1.44 -17.87 -0.54
N ALA A 134 1.23 -18.33 -1.79
CA ALA A 134 2.32 -18.89 -2.59
C ALA A 134 3.43 -17.86 -2.85
N ASP A 135 3.06 -16.62 -3.17
CA ASP A 135 3.99 -15.52 -3.41
C ASP A 135 4.74 -15.14 -2.11
N PHE A 136 4.00 -14.98 -1.00
CA PHE A 136 4.56 -14.61 0.30
C PHE A 136 5.52 -15.67 0.85
N CYS A 137 5.08 -16.93 0.97
CA CYS A 137 5.91 -18.00 1.51
C CYS A 137 7.02 -18.40 0.55
N GLY A 138 6.75 -18.44 -0.76
CA GLY A 138 7.76 -18.74 -1.78
C GLY A 138 8.93 -17.76 -1.77
N THR A 139 8.65 -16.47 -1.54
CA THR A 139 9.68 -15.43 -1.43
C THR A 139 10.65 -15.68 -0.26
N LEU A 140 10.13 -16.18 0.87
CA LEU A 140 10.92 -16.48 2.06
C LEU A 140 11.72 -17.77 1.89
N LEU A 141 11.09 -18.82 1.34
CA LEU A 141 11.76 -20.09 1.08
C LEU A 141 12.90 -19.95 0.07
N LEU A 142 12.75 -19.11 -0.96
CA LEU A 142 13.83 -18.85 -1.91
C LEU A 142 15.06 -18.21 -1.25
N GLN A 143 14.89 -17.36 -0.25
CA GLN A 143 16.02 -16.79 0.50
C GLN A 143 16.77 -17.85 1.30
N VAL A 144 16.04 -18.84 1.83
CA VAL A 144 16.65 -20.01 2.47
C VAL A 144 17.42 -20.83 1.44
N ALA A 145 16.82 -21.12 0.28
CA ALA A 145 17.42 -21.94 -0.76
C ALA A 145 18.66 -21.30 -1.40
N LEU A 146 18.69 -19.98 -1.55
CA LEU A 146 19.81 -19.26 -2.16
C LEU A 146 21.01 -19.10 -1.21
N ASP A 147 20.76 -18.73 0.04
CA ASP A 147 21.83 -18.26 0.93
C ASP A 147 22.22 -19.30 2.00
N HIS A 148 21.33 -20.26 2.30
CA HIS A 148 21.48 -21.13 3.48
C HIS A 148 21.31 -22.62 3.19
N ARG A 149 20.99 -23.01 1.96
CA ARG A 149 20.67 -24.40 1.59
C ARG A 149 21.74 -25.41 1.99
N ASP A 150 23.01 -25.06 1.80
CA ASP A 150 24.14 -25.94 2.10
C ASP A 150 24.39 -26.13 3.60
N ARG A 151 23.79 -25.28 4.44
CA ARG A 151 23.84 -25.40 5.90
C ARG A 151 22.71 -26.27 6.46
N LEU A 152 21.65 -26.50 5.68
CA LEU A 152 20.52 -27.31 6.11
C LEU A 152 20.87 -28.79 6.03
N SER A 153 20.23 -29.60 6.87
CA SER A 153 20.21 -31.05 6.70
C SER A 153 19.64 -31.41 5.32
N PRO A 154 20.14 -32.48 4.68
CA PRO A 154 19.72 -32.86 3.33
C PRO A 154 18.20 -33.03 3.18
N LYS A 155 17.54 -33.51 4.25
CA LYS A 155 16.08 -33.67 4.28
C LYS A 155 15.36 -32.33 4.22
N VAL A 156 15.80 -31.32 4.97
CA VAL A 156 15.17 -29.99 5.00
C VAL A 156 15.45 -29.24 3.71
N ALA A 157 16.69 -29.28 3.21
CA ALA A 157 17.04 -28.69 1.93
C ALA A 157 16.10 -29.20 0.81
N LYS A 158 15.89 -30.53 0.74
CA LYS A 158 14.96 -31.14 -0.21
C LYS A 158 13.51 -30.67 0.00
N MET A 159 13.03 -30.59 1.24
CA MET A 159 11.68 -30.09 1.54
C MET A 159 11.49 -28.63 1.09
N VAL A 160 12.50 -27.77 1.31
CA VAL A 160 12.49 -26.38 0.87
C VAL A 160 12.42 -26.32 -0.66
N ASP A 161 13.27 -27.10 -1.35
CA ASP A 161 13.32 -27.12 -2.81
C ASP A 161 11.98 -27.56 -3.44
N GLU A 162 11.38 -28.65 -2.96
CA GLU A 162 10.08 -29.14 -3.44
C GLU A 162 8.97 -28.12 -3.16
N SER A 163 9.00 -27.49 -1.99
CA SER A 163 7.99 -26.51 -1.58
C SER A 163 7.99 -25.25 -2.45
N ILE A 164 9.17 -24.77 -2.86
CA ILE A 164 9.33 -23.67 -3.80
C ILE A 164 8.76 -24.03 -5.17
N GLN A 165 9.01 -25.25 -5.65
CA GLN A 165 8.47 -25.71 -6.93
C GLN A 165 6.94 -25.75 -6.92
N HIS A 166 6.32 -26.22 -5.84
CA HIS A 166 4.86 -26.16 -5.68
C HIS A 166 4.33 -24.73 -5.67
N ALA A 167 4.99 -23.80 -4.95
CA ALA A 167 4.60 -22.39 -4.93
C ALA A 167 4.70 -21.74 -6.32
N ALA A 168 5.80 -21.96 -7.04
CA ALA A 168 5.99 -21.45 -8.41
C ALA A 168 4.91 -21.95 -9.37
N ARG A 169 4.50 -23.21 -9.25
CA ARG A 169 3.40 -23.79 -10.04
C ARG A 169 2.04 -23.21 -9.65
N SER A 170 1.80 -22.95 -8.37
CA SER A 170 0.58 -22.27 -7.90
C SER A 170 0.46 -20.86 -8.48
N ILE A 171 1.57 -20.11 -8.47
CA ILE A 171 1.66 -18.76 -9.04
C ILE A 171 1.39 -18.80 -10.55
N GLN A 172 1.98 -19.77 -11.27
CA GLN A 172 1.70 -19.98 -12.69
C GLN A 172 0.22 -20.29 -12.95
N ARG A 173 -0.40 -21.16 -12.13
CA ARG A 173 -1.81 -21.54 -12.28
C ARG A 173 -2.76 -20.37 -12.05
N ARG A 174 -2.46 -19.53 -11.05
CA ARG A 174 -3.30 -18.38 -10.70
C ARG A 174 -3.12 -17.20 -11.67
N ASN A 175 -1.90 -16.95 -12.11
CA ASN A 175 -1.53 -15.96 -13.13
C ASN A 175 -2.22 -14.59 -12.97
N VAL A 176 -2.08 -13.93 -11.81
CA VAL A 176 -2.70 -12.59 -11.63
C VAL A 176 -2.11 -11.57 -12.61
N GLY A 177 -2.92 -10.60 -13.01
CA GLY A 177 -2.53 -9.53 -13.94
C GLY A 177 -1.51 -8.53 -13.34
N PRO A 178 -0.89 -7.70 -14.20
CA PRO A 178 0.11 -6.71 -13.78
C PRO A 178 -0.49 -5.55 -12.97
N ASP A 179 -1.81 -5.40 -12.97
CA ASP A 179 -2.53 -4.40 -12.18
C ASP A 179 -2.49 -4.69 -10.68
N TYR A 180 -2.31 -5.96 -10.28
CA TYR A 180 -2.16 -6.37 -8.88
C TYR A 180 -0.70 -6.22 -8.40
N THR A 181 -0.23 -4.97 -8.39
CA THR A 181 1.17 -4.52 -8.21
C THR A 181 2.04 -5.48 -7.39
N ASN A 182 1.80 -5.61 -6.09
CA ASN A 182 2.68 -6.37 -5.20
C ASN A 182 2.75 -7.86 -5.56
N ILE A 183 1.63 -8.50 -5.86
CA ILE A 183 1.56 -9.93 -6.18
C ILE A 183 2.13 -10.19 -7.58
N ALA A 184 1.98 -9.25 -8.51
CA ALA A 184 2.62 -9.33 -9.82
C ALA A 184 4.16 -9.36 -9.71
N ILE A 185 4.74 -8.49 -8.88
CA ILE A 185 6.20 -8.43 -8.65
C ILE A 185 6.67 -9.66 -7.88
N MET A 186 6.03 -9.99 -6.75
CA MET A 186 6.44 -11.14 -5.92
C MET A 186 6.36 -12.45 -6.69
N GLY A 187 5.27 -12.69 -7.42
CA GLY A 187 5.13 -13.89 -8.23
C GLY A 187 6.16 -13.97 -9.36
N SER A 188 6.53 -12.82 -9.95
CA SER A 188 7.62 -12.75 -10.93
C SER A 188 8.96 -13.11 -10.30
N TYR A 189 9.28 -12.55 -9.13
CA TYR A 189 10.48 -12.91 -8.37
C TYR A 189 10.54 -14.42 -8.08
N VAL A 190 9.46 -14.98 -7.50
CA VAL A 190 9.43 -16.40 -7.13
C VAL A 190 9.64 -17.29 -8.35
N THR A 191 8.95 -17.01 -9.45
CA THR A 191 9.00 -17.87 -10.64
C THR A 191 10.28 -17.70 -11.46
N LEU A 192 10.85 -16.48 -11.56
CA LEU A 192 12.15 -16.25 -12.20
C LEU A 192 13.26 -17.00 -11.48
N VAL A 193 13.36 -16.82 -10.17
CA VAL A 193 14.44 -17.44 -9.38
C VAL A 193 14.26 -18.96 -9.30
N ALA A 194 13.04 -19.47 -9.10
CA ALA A 194 12.80 -20.91 -9.09
C ALA A 194 13.14 -21.56 -10.44
N ALA A 195 12.85 -20.89 -11.56
CA ALA A 195 13.21 -21.39 -12.89
C ALA A 195 14.73 -21.47 -13.09
N GLU A 196 15.47 -20.45 -12.68
CA GLU A 196 16.93 -20.42 -12.76
C GLU A 196 17.58 -21.46 -11.82
N LEU A 197 17.09 -21.57 -10.59
CA LEU A 197 17.66 -22.43 -9.56
C LEU A 197 17.46 -23.93 -9.86
N TYR A 198 16.28 -24.30 -10.40
CA TYR A 198 15.89 -25.70 -10.62
C TYR A 198 15.82 -26.10 -12.10
N GLY A 199 16.18 -25.22 -13.03
CA GLY A 199 16.18 -25.53 -14.47
C GLY A 199 14.78 -25.73 -15.07
N LEU A 200 13.74 -25.10 -14.51
CA LEU A 200 12.34 -25.27 -14.92
C LEU A 200 12.03 -24.42 -16.16
N LYS A 201 12.28 -24.96 -17.35
CA LYS A 201 12.19 -24.23 -18.63
C LYS A 201 10.82 -23.58 -18.89
N ASP A 202 9.74 -24.29 -18.58
CA ASP A 202 8.37 -23.84 -18.80
C ASP A 202 7.94 -22.75 -17.80
N ILE A 203 8.33 -22.88 -16.53
CA ILE A 203 8.20 -21.79 -15.54
C ILE A 203 9.02 -20.58 -15.96
N GLY A 204 10.23 -20.78 -16.48
CA GLY A 204 11.09 -19.68 -16.94
C GLY A 204 10.49 -18.88 -18.09
N ALA A 205 9.84 -19.55 -19.06
CA ALA A 205 9.13 -18.88 -20.14
C ALA A 205 7.96 -18.04 -19.62
N TYR A 206 7.15 -18.62 -18.72
CA TYR A 206 6.06 -17.93 -18.05
C TYR A 206 6.55 -16.70 -17.25
N ALA A 207 7.61 -16.88 -16.46
CA ALA A 207 8.12 -15.86 -15.55
C ALA A 207 8.67 -14.63 -16.30
N ARG A 208 9.41 -14.85 -17.39
CA ARG A 208 9.91 -13.76 -18.25
C ARG A 208 8.77 -12.98 -18.90
N GLU A 209 7.76 -13.67 -19.43
CA GLU A 209 6.62 -12.99 -20.04
C GLU A 209 5.81 -12.21 -19.01
N ARG A 210 5.53 -12.81 -17.85
CA ARG A 210 4.86 -12.14 -16.73
C ARG A 210 5.59 -10.87 -16.30
N TRP A 211 6.91 -10.95 -16.12
CA TRP A 211 7.73 -9.81 -15.71
C TRP A 211 7.77 -8.71 -16.78
N ARG A 212 7.92 -9.10 -18.05
CA ARG A 212 7.87 -8.16 -19.19
C ARG A 212 6.54 -7.41 -19.25
N GLN A 213 5.42 -8.11 -19.04
CA GLN A 213 4.08 -7.50 -19.03
C GLN A 213 3.93 -6.51 -17.86
N PHE A 214 4.42 -6.87 -16.67
CA PHE A 214 4.43 -5.95 -15.54
C PHE A 214 5.29 -4.71 -15.82
N TYR A 215 6.51 -4.90 -16.34
CA TYR A 215 7.40 -3.80 -16.72
C TYR A 215 6.72 -2.83 -17.71
N LEU A 216 6.12 -3.35 -18.79
CA LEU A 216 5.43 -2.51 -19.78
C LEU A 216 4.23 -1.80 -19.17
N HIS A 217 3.46 -2.48 -18.33
CA HIS A 217 2.30 -1.91 -17.66
C HIS A 217 2.69 -0.75 -16.71
N ALA A 218 3.74 -0.92 -15.91
CA ALA A 218 4.19 0.12 -14.99
C ALA A 218 4.84 1.30 -15.72
N THR A 219 5.71 1.03 -16.70
CA THR A 219 6.46 2.07 -17.41
C THR A 219 5.62 2.86 -18.40
N SER A 220 4.68 2.23 -19.12
CA SER A 220 3.75 2.95 -20.01
C SER A 220 2.86 3.96 -19.27
N ARG A 221 2.61 3.72 -17.99
CA ARG A 221 1.84 4.61 -17.10
C ARG A 221 2.73 5.61 -16.37
N GLY A 222 4.02 5.32 -16.25
CA GLY A 222 4.92 6.03 -15.35
C GLY A 222 4.53 5.88 -13.87
N ALA A 223 3.73 4.87 -13.50
CA ALA A 223 3.20 4.67 -12.15
C ALA A 223 2.78 3.21 -11.92
N PHE A 224 2.76 2.77 -10.66
CA PHE A 224 2.07 1.55 -10.27
C PHE A 224 0.55 1.75 -10.28
N THR A 225 -0.24 0.68 -10.44
CA THR A 225 -1.70 0.77 -10.29
C THR A 225 -2.07 1.23 -8.88
N GLU A 226 -1.36 0.71 -7.87
CA GLU A 226 -1.42 1.20 -6.50
C GLU A 226 -0.52 2.43 -6.34
N TYR A 227 -0.83 3.46 -7.13
CA TYR A 227 -0.06 4.69 -7.24
C TYR A 227 0.08 5.44 -5.92
N ASN A 228 1.19 6.16 -5.78
CA ASN A 228 1.55 7.01 -4.65
C ASN A 228 1.16 6.39 -3.30
N SER A 229 1.38 5.09 -3.15
CA SER A 229 1.00 4.33 -1.96
C SER A 229 2.20 4.20 -1.03
N PRO A 230 2.18 4.80 0.17
CA PRO A 230 3.27 4.63 1.13
C PRO A 230 3.49 3.16 1.52
N THR A 231 2.44 2.35 1.48
CA THR A 231 2.51 0.91 1.76
C THR A 231 3.02 0.12 0.56
N TYR A 232 2.32 0.18 -0.57
CA TYR A 232 2.59 -0.71 -1.69
C TYR A 232 3.79 -0.30 -2.53
N THR A 233 4.17 0.98 -2.54
CA THR A 233 5.41 1.42 -3.19
C THR A 233 6.62 0.86 -2.45
N VAL A 234 6.60 0.84 -1.11
CA VAL A 234 7.69 0.25 -0.30
C VAL A 234 7.74 -1.26 -0.45
N VAL A 235 6.58 -1.94 -0.55
CA VAL A 235 6.54 -3.36 -0.88
C VAL A 235 7.14 -3.60 -2.28
N ALA A 236 6.69 -2.87 -3.30
CA ALA A 236 7.24 -2.97 -4.65
C ALA A 236 8.76 -2.76 -4.67
N LEU A 237 9.26 -1.74 -3.96
CA LEU A 237 10.68 -1.45 -3.86
C LEU A 237 11.48 -2.64 -3.29
N ARG A 238 10.99 -3.26 -2.22
CA ARG A 238 11.63 -4.44 -1.60
C ARG A 238 11.69 -5.62 -2.56
N GLU A 239 10.57 -5.92 -3.22
CA GLU A 239 10.45 -7.09 -4.08
C GLU A 239 11.23 -6.92 -5.39
N VAL A 240 11.27 -5.71 -5.96
CA VAL A 240 12.17 -5.40 -7.08
C VAL A 240 13.64 -5.45 -6.65
N GLY A 241 13.95 -5.00 -5.42
CA GLY A 241 15.28 -5.16 -4.84
C GLY A 241 15.71 -6.63 -4.75
N ARG A 242 14.79 -7.56 -4.45
CA ARG A 242 15.06 -9.00 -4.50
C ARG A 242 15.34 -9.50 -5.91
N ILE A 243 14.60 -9.03 -6.91
CA ILE A 243 14.86 -9.36 -8.33
C ILE A 243 16.28 -8.92 -8.71
N LEU A 244 16.64 -7.66 -8.43
CA LEU A 244 17.98 -7.12 -8.71
C LEU A 244 19.09 -7.89 -8.00
N LYS A 245 18.81 -8.43 -6.81
CA LYS A 245 19.77 -9.20 -6.03
C LYS A 245 19.96 -10.62 -6.57
N HIS A 246 18.89 -11.33 -6.93
CA HIS A 246 18.94 -12.78 -7.14
C HIS A 246 18.77 -13.25 -8.58
N VAL A 247 18.05 -12.49 -9.43
CA VAL A 247 17.79 -12.91 -10.82
C VAL A 247 19.03 -12.69 -11.67
N LYS A 248 19.39 -13.69 -12.48
CA LYS A 248 20.55 -13.67 -13.39
C LYS A 248 20.20 -13.24 -14.81
N ASP A 249 18.98 -13.47 -15.27
CA ASP A 249 18.51 -13.06 -16.60
C ASP A 249 18.71 -11.56 -16.84
N ALA A 250 19.54 -11.22 -17.84
CA ALA A 250 19.99 -9.85 -18.08
C ALA A 250 18.83 -8.90 -18.45
N GLN A 251 17.85 -9.40 -19.22
CA GLN A 251 16.70 -8.59 -19.63
C GLN A 251 15.78 -8.31 -18.44
N ALA A 252 15.51 -9.33 -17.62
CA ALA A 252 14.69 -9.17 -16.41
C ALA A 252 15.34 -8.19 -15.42
N ARG A 253 16.67 -8.23 -15.27
CA ARG A 253 17.42 -7.28 -14.44
C ARG A 253 17.33 -5.85 -14.96
N GLN A 254 17.51 -5.62 -16.26
CA GLN A 254 17.37 -4.29 -16.87
C GLN A 254 15.96 -3.71 -16.65
N GLN A 255 14.93 -4.55 -16.80
CA GLN A 255 13.55 -4.17 -16.50
C GLN A 255 13.37 -3.83 -15.02
N ALA A 256 14.00 -4.59 -14.12
CA ALA A 256 13.97 -4.33 -12.68
C ALA A 256 14.65 -3.02 -12.30
N GLU A 257 15.74 -2.62 -12.94
CA GLU A 257 16.38 -1.32 -12.69
C GLU A 257 15.43 -0.15 -12.99
N ALA A 258 14.70 -0.23 -14.11
CA ALA A 258 13.72 0.79 -14.47
C ALA A 258 12.53 0.84 -13.49
N VAL A 259 12.01 -0.31 -13.06
CA VAL A 259 10.92 -0.37 -12.07
C VAL A 259 11.40 0.08 -10.68
N TYR A 260 12.65 -0.24 -10.33
CA TYR A 260 13.28 0.19 -9.08
C TYR A 260 13.41 1.71 -9.03
N ARG A 261 13.86 2.29 -10.15
CA ARG A 261 13.92 3.75 -10.34
C ARG A 261 12.55 4.38 -10.18
N LEU A 262 11.53 3.82 -10.84
CA LEU A 262 10.14 4.30 -10.74
C LEU A 262 9.63 4.33 -9.29
N ALA A 263 9.92 3.30 -8.49
CA ALA A 263 9.53 3.27 -7.08
C ALA A 263 10.21 4.38 -6.26
N TRP A 264 11.51 4.61 -6.50
CA TRP A 264 12.25 5.68 -5.83
C TRP A 264 11.82 7.09 -6.23
N GLU A 265 11.52 7.31 -7.50
CA GLU A 265 10.96 8.59 -7.97
C GLU A 265 9.61 8.87 -7.31
N GLU A 266 8.77 7.84 -7.13
CA GLU A 266 7.50 8.00 -6.41
C GLU A 266 7.73 8.44 -4.95
N ILE A 267 8.68 7.80 -4.25
CA ILE A 267 9.05 8.15 -2.87
C ILE A 267 9.60 9.57 -2.79
N ALA A 268 10.61 9.89 -3.59
CA ALA A 268 11.35 11.14 -3.54
C ALA A 268 10.48 12.34 -3.97
N HIS A 269 9.78 12.22 -5.10
CA HIS A 269 9.01 13.33 -5.63
C HIS A 269 7.80 13.69 -4.77
N HIS A 270 7.30 12.80 -3.92
CA HIS A 270 6.18 13.09 -3.01
C HIS A 270 6.60 13.33 -1.56
N PHE A 271 7.89 13.21 -1.22
CA PHE A 271 8.33 13.51 0.13
C PHE A 271 8.28 15.01 0.41
N HIS A 272 7.78 15.38 1.59
CA HIS A 272 7.72 16.74 2.09
C HIS A 272 8.70 16.92 3.27
N PRO A 273 9.92 17.45 3.04
CA PRO A 273 10.95 17.55 4.08
C PRO A 273 10.52 18.26 5.37
N PRO A 274 9.79 19.39 5.35
CA PRO A 274 9.41 20.11 6.57
C PRO A 274 8.59 19.26 7.56
N THR A 275 7.64 18.46 7.06
CA THR A 275 6.80 17.58 7.89
C THR A 275 7.32 16.14 7.98
N ARG A 276 8.32 15.80 7.15
CA ARG A 276 8.82 14.44 6.91
C ARG A 276 7.73 13.44 6.50
N GLN A 277 6.68 13.93 5.84
CA GLN A 277 5.55 13.12 5.40
C GLN A 277 5.62 12.80 3.91
N TRP A 278 4.93 11.73 3.53
CA TRP A 278 4.69 11.37 2.14
C TRP A 278 3.40 12.04 1.68
N ALA A 279 3.50 13.03 0.80
CA ALA A 279 2.36 13.80 0.31
C ALA A 279 1.44 12.97 -0.62
N GLY A 280 0.14 13.20 -0.51
CA GLY A 280 -0.87 12.54 -1.35
C GLY A 280 -0.96 13.08 -2.76
N PRO A 281 -1.94 12.62 -3.56
CA PRO A 281 -3.03 11.71 -3.16
C PRO A 281 -2.59 10.25 -3.10
N HIS A 282 -3.19 9.43 -2.23
CA HIS A 282 -2.82 8.00 -2.10
C HIS A 282 -3.93 7.07 -2.57
N SER A 283 -3.59 6.11 -3.45
CA SER A 283 -4.55 5.09 -3.91
C SER A 283 -4.74 3.95 -2.88
N ARG A 284 -3.72 3.68 -2.07
CA ARG A 284 -3.71 2.68 -1.01
C ARG A 284 -2.88 3.18 0.17
N SER A 285 -3.50 3.33 1.33
CA SER A 285 -2.85 3.78 2.55
C SER A 285 -3.61 3.30 3.79
N TYR A 286 -2.88 2.75 4.77
CA TYR A 286 -3.44 2.26 6.03
C TYR A 286 -3.33 3.28 7.18
N SER A 287 -2.48 4.31 7.02
CA SER A 287 -2.30 5.39 7.97
C SER A 287 -2.15 6.71 7.22
N THR A 288 -2.72 7.80 7.75
CA THR A 288 -2.60 9.10 7.09
C THR A 288 -1.16 9.61 7.13
N MET A 289 -0.45 9.40 8.23
CA MET A 289 0.97 9.76 8.38
C MET A 289 1.88 8.55 8.20
N VAL A 290 3.07 8.78 7.63
CA VAL A 290 4.17 7.81 7.66
C VAL A 290 4.87 7.86 9.01
N GLY A 291 5.43 6.73 9.43
CA GLY A 291 6.05 6.58 10.74
C GLY A 291 7.52 6.14 10.69
N PRO A 292 8.07 5.78 11.87
CA PRO A 292 9.50 5.48 12.03
C PRO A 292 10.08 4.44 11.05
N SER A 293 9.29 3.42 10.70
CA SER A 293 9.73 2.39 9.74
C SER A 293 10.07 2.96 8.35
N PHE A 294 9.38 4.00 7.91
CA PHE A 294 9.66 4.68 6.65
C PHE A 294 10.91 5.58 6.75
N TRP A 295 11.07 6.30 7.86
CA TRP A 295 12.28 7.10 8.08
C TRP A 295 13.54 6.24 8.23
N SER A 296 13.42 5.08 8.88
CA SER A 296 14.49 4.08 8.96
C SER A 296 14.83 3.49 7.58
N LEU A 297 13.86 3.39 6.65
CA LEU A 297 14.15 3.03 5.25
C LEU A 297 15.00 4.11 4.57
N LEU A 298 14.64 5.39 4.71
CA LEU A 298 15.41 6.50 4.12
C LEU A 298 16.82 6.59 4.69
N TYR A 299 16.96 6.43 6.02
CA TYR A 299 18.26 6.39 6.68
C TYR A 299 19.17 5.33 6.06
N GLN A 300 18.66 4.10 5.91
CA GLN A 300 19.48 2.99 5.38
C GLN A 300 19.76 3.13 3.89
N ALA A 301 18.76 3.55 3.11
CA ALA A 301 18.89 3.74 1.67
C ALA A 301 19.88 4.84 1.29
N THR A 302 20.16 5.76 2.20
CA THR A 302 21.09 6.89 2.01
C THR A 302 22.36 6.76 2.85
N ASP A 303 22.63 5.57 3.39
CA ASP A 303 23.81 5.30 4.23
C ASP A 303 23.98 6.33 5.37
N GLY A 304 22.86 6.69 6.00
CA GLY A 304 22.79 7.61 7.14
C GLY A 304 22.84 9.10 6.78
N ARG A 305 22.96 9.49 5.51
CA ARG A 305 22.99 10.91 5.11
C ARG A 305 21.64 11.60 5.34
N VAL A 306 20.53 10.91 5.08
CA VAL A 306 19.19 11.36 5.48
C VAL A 306 18.86 10.79 6.85
N ASN A 307 19.08 11.57 7.90
CA ASN A 307 18.91 11.13 9.28
C ASN A 307 17.84 11.92 10.03
N PHE A 308 16.72 11.24 10.30
CA PHE A 308 15.59 11.80 11.05
C PHE A 308 15.56 11.37 12.52
N GLY A 309 16.62 10.75 13.03
CA GLY A 309 16.70 10.20 14.39
C GLY A 309 16.06 8.82 14.53
N HIS A 310 15.71 8.17 13.41
CA HIS A 310 15.08 6.86 13.36
C HIS A 310 15.94 5.90 12.55
N ASN A 311 16.31 4.79 13.19
CA ASN A 311 17.08 3.71 12.58
C ASN A 311 16.76 2.37 13.28
N GLU A 312 15.47 2.07 13.42
CA GLU A 312 15.05 0.82 14.07
C GLU A 312 15.56 -0.40 13.28
N PRO A 313 16.16 -1.40 13.95
CA PRO A 313 16.56 -2.64 13.30
C PRO A 313 15.39 -3.38 12.67
N ARG A 314 15.59 -3.85 11.44
CA ARG A 314 14.65 -4.72 10.71
C ARG A 314 15.29 -6.05 10.37
N LEU A 315 14.46 -7.08 10.23
CA LEU A 315 14.93 -8.42 9.86
C LEU A 315 15.50 -8.45 8.44
N ASP A 316 14.94 -7.66 7.53
CA ASP A 316 15.27 -7.69 6.11
C ASP A 316 16.40 -6.74 5.71
N GLU A 317 16.88 -5.86 6.60
CA GLU A 317 17.83 -4.80 6.26
C GLU A 317 19.20 -5.34 5.80
N VAL A 318 19.66 -6.43 6.40
CA VAL A 318 20.94 -7.08 6.01
C VAL A 318 20.84 -7.73 4.63
N ARG A 319 19.62 -8.08 4.22
CA ARG A 319 19.33 -8.72 2.94
C ARG A 319 19.08 -7.71 1.83
N LEU A 320 18.45 -6.60 2.15
CA LEU A 320 17.93 -5.61 1.22
C LEU A 320 18.38 -4.20 1.63
N PRO A 321 19.58 -3.76 1.19
CA PRO A 321 20.08 -2.43 1.49
C PRO A 321 19.27 -1.32 0.80
N LEU A 322 18.63 -1.65 -0.33
CA LEU A 322 17.74 -0.77 -1.10
C LEU A 322 18.31 0.65 -1.27
N PRO A 323 19.46 0.84 -1.94
CA PRO A 323 20.06 2.15 -2.07
C PRO A 323 19.16 3.12 -2.84
N CYS A 324 19.02 4.34 -2.30
CA CYS A 324 18.40 5.44 -3.01
C CYS A 324 19.32 5.89 -4.15
N PRO A 325 18.80 6.11 -5.38
CA PRO A 325 19.55 6.77 -6.44
C PRO A 325 20.12 8.13 -5.96
N PRO A 326 21.43 8.39 -6.10
CA PRO A 326 22.06 9.59 -5.54
C PRO A 326 21.43 10.91 -6.01
N ASP A 327 20.92 10.94 -7.24
CA ASP A 327 20.26 12.11 -7.82
C ASP A 327 18.91 12.43 -7.18
N LEU A 328 18.30 11.50 -6.43
CA LEU A 328 17.03 11.71 -5.73
C LEU A 328 17.19 12.12 -4.27
N GLU A 329 18.39 11.99 -3.69
CA GLU A 329 18.61 12.19 -2.26
C GLU A 329 18.25 13.61 -1.80
N HIS A 330 18.49 14.61 -2.65
CA HIS A 330 18.20 16.02 -2.37
C HIS A 330 16.72 16.31 -2.09
N TYR A 331 15.79 15.45 -2.55
CA TYR A 331 14.37 15.61 -2.26
C TYR A 331 14.01 15.35 -0.79
N PHE A 332 14.90 14.71 -0.03
CA PHE A 332 14.65 14.37 1.38
C PHE A 332 15.18 15.41 2.37
N THR A 333 16.01 16.35 1.93
CA THR A 333 16.73 17.26 2.83
C THR A 333 16.04 18.61 2.95
N GLU A 334 15.81 19.30 1.84
CA GLU A 334 15.30 20.67 1.85
C GLU A 334 14.25 20.92 0.77
N LEU A 335 13.29 21.78 1.09
CA LEU A 335 12.31 22.32 0.14
C LEU A 335 12.25 23.83 0.35
N THR A 336 13.02 24.57 -0.45
CA THR A 336 13.14 26.04 -0.33
C THR A 336 12.08 26.77 -1.14
N ASN A 337 11.70 26.22 -2.29
CA ASN A 337 10.69 26.78 -3.18
C ASN A 337 9.53 25.80 -3.36
N PRO A 338 8.30 26.30 -3.56
CA PRO A 338 7.18 25.43 -3.87
C PRO A 338 7.39 24.67 -5.17
N ARG A 339 6.90 23.44 -5.25
CA ARG A 339 6.86 22.66 -6.48
C ARG A 339 5.55 21.89 -6.61
N GLN A 340 5.05 21.78 -7.84
CA GLN A 340 3.87 21.00 -8.17
C GLN A 340 4.26 19.78 -8.99
N LEU A 341 3.72 18.63 -8.61
CA LEU A 341 3.79 17.40 -9.38
C LEU A 341 2.40 17.10 -9.94
N LEU A 342 2.32 16.99 -11.26
CA LEU A 342 1.14 16.50 -11.98
C LEU A 342 1.49 15.14 -12.58
N LYS A 343 0.76 14.09 -12.19
CA LYS A 343 1.07 12.72 -12.61
C LYS A 343 -0.17 11.99 -13.06
N THR A 344 -0.11 11.42 -14.27
CA THR A 344 -1.14 10.49 -14.75
C THR A 344 -0.86 9.13 -14.14
N PHE A 345 -1.78 8.63 -13.32
CA PHE A 345 -1.64 7.33 -12.66
C PHE A 345 -2.33 6.21 -13.44
N VAL A 346 -3.50 6.51 -14.02
CA VAL A 346 -4.25 5.57 -14.85
C VAL A 346 -4.57 6.26 -16.18
N PRO A 347 -4.01 5.79 -17.31
CA PRO A 347 -4.35 6.32 -18.62
C PRO A 347 -5.81 5.95 -18.96
N GLY A 348 -6.49 6.82 -19.71
CA GLY A 348 -7.89 6.63 -20.08
C GLY A 348 -8.53 7.92 -20.55
N GLN A 349 -9.83 7.85 -20.81
CA GLN A 349 -10.66 9.01 -21.17
C GLN A 349 -11.89 9.04 -20.25
N PRO A 350 -11.91 9.90 -19.21
CA PRO A 350 -10.80 10.70 -18.69
C PRO A 350 -9.67 9.86 -18.05
N PRO A 351 -8.44 10.39 -17.95
CA PRO A 351 -7.38 9.77 -17.15
C PRO A 351 -7.59 10.02 -15.64
N VAL A 352 -6.97 9.18 -14.81
CA VAL A 352 -6.80 9.46 -13.37
C VAL A 352 -5.47 10.20 -13.19
N VAL A 353 -5.55 11.43 -12.69
CA VAL A 353 -4.43 12.36 -12.55
C VAL A 353 -4.35 12.83 -11.11
N GLY A 354 -3.18 12.69 -10.50
CA GLY A 354 -2.86 13.29 -9.20
C GLY A 354 -2.17 14.62 -9.35
N THR A 355 -2.53 15.56 -8.49
CA THR A 355 -1.80 16.80 -8.26
C THR A 355 -1.26 16.79 -6.85
N THR A 356 0.04 17.04 -6.69
CA THR A 356 0.70 17.19 -5.38
C THR A 356 1.41 18.52 -5.38
N TYR A 357 1.01 19.42 -4.49
CA TYR A 357 1.67 20.69 -4.27
C TYR A 357 2.48 20.63 -2.98
N LEU A 358 3.78 20.85 -3.09
CA LEU A 358 4.74 20.84 -1.98
C LEU A 358 5.22 22.27 -1.79
N HIS A 359 4.81 22.90 -0.70
CA HIS A 359 5.19 24.24 -0.29
C HIS A 359 6.06 24.16 0.98
N PRO A 360 7.03 25.05 1.24
CA PRO A 360 7.85 25.02 2.47
C PRO A 360 7.08 24.97 3.81
N LEU A 361 5.78 25.31 3.80
CA LEU A 361 4.90 25.32 4.98
C LEU A 361 3.88 24.16 5.00
N TYR A 362 3.59 23.54 3.86
CA TYR A 362 2.56 22.50 3.75
C TYR A 362 2.71 21.65 2.49
N ALA A 363 2.13 20.45 2.52
CA ALA A 363 1.90 19.63 1.35
C ALA A 363 0.41 19.41 1.16
N LEU A 364 -0.09 19.53 -0.07
CA LEU A 364 -1.50 19.32 -0.42
C LEU A 364 -1.60 18.44 -1.67
N GLY A 365 -2.30 17.32 -1.56
CA GLY A 365 -2.48 16.39 -2.67
C GLY A 365 -3.94 16.04 -2.92
N SER A 366 -4.33 16.05 -4.20
CA SER A 366 -5.64 15.57 -4.63
C SER A 366 -5.58 14.75 -5.92
N VAL A 367 -6.53 13.83 -6.09
CA VAL A 367 -6.74 13.10 -7.35
C VAL A 367 -7.96 13.69 -8.06
N ASN A 368 -7.87 13.88 -9.37
CA ASN A 368 -8.96 14.46 -10.16
C ASN A 368 -10.25 13.63 -10.07
N ARG A 369 -10.13 12.32 -9.88
CA ARG A 369 -11.25 11.40 -9.68
C ARG A 369 -10.86 10.14 -8.93
N GLY A 370 -11.77 9.62 -8.10
CA GLY A 370 -11.56 8.41 -7.31
C GLY A 370 -12.77 8.07 -6.45
N ASP A 371 -12.52 7.43 -5.30
CA ASP A 371 -13.53 7.16 -4.29
C ASP A 371 -12.96 7.38 -2.88
N LEU A 372 -13.86 7.41 -1.90
CA LEU A 372 -13.54 7.64 -0.49
C LEU A 372 -13.47 6.33 0.32
N TRP A 373 -13.08 5.22 -0.32
CA TRP A 373 -12.79 3.97 0.39
C TRP A 373 -11.73 4.19 1.48
N ASN A 374 -11.81 3.44 2.58
CA ASN A 374 -10.98 3.64 3.78
C ASN A 374 -9.45 3.60 3.54
N GLN A 375 -9.01 2.96 2.44
CA GLN A 375 -7.61 2.90 2.04
C GLN A 375 -7.20 3.99 1.04
N ARG A 376 -8.11 4.86 0.60
CA ARG A 376 -7.81 5.98 -0.30
C ARG A 376 -7.66 7.27 0.47
N ARG A 377 -6.78 8.14 -0.02
CA ARG A 377 -6.65 9.53 0.40
C ARG A 377 -6.72 10.40 -0.85
N PRO A 378 -7.91 10.56 -1.43
CA PRO A 378 -8.07 11.31 -2.66
C PRO A 378 -7.92 12.82 -2.45
N LEU A 379 -8.01 13.30 -1.21
CA LEU A 379 -7.66 14.64 -0.77
C LEU A 379 -6.99 14.54 0.62
N VAL A 380 -5.73 14.94 0.72
CA VAL A 380 -4.97 14.94 1.97
C VAL A 380 -3.93 16.05 1.98
N ALA A 381 -3.71 16.64 3.15
CA ALA A 381 -2.68 17.63 3.36
C ALA A 381 -1.90 17.41 4.66
N TYR A 382 -0.71 17.97 4.72
CA TYR A 382 0.21 17.93 5.87
C TYR A 382 0.82 19.30 6.10
N TRP A 383 0.96 19.72 7.35
CA TRP A 383 1.66 20.97 7.72
C TRP A 383 2.27 20.87 9.12
N GLY A 384 3.01 21.91 9.50
CA GLY A 384 3.77 21.95 10.75
C GLY A 384 5.21 21.46 10.57
N SER A 385 5.84 21.04 11.66
CA SER A 385 7.22 20.53 11.66
C SER A 385 7.26 19.00 11.82
N SER A 386 8.43 18.41 11.68
CA SER A 386 8.65 16.98 11.95
C SER A 386 8.22 16.52 13.35
N ASN A 387 8.25 17.42 14.34
CA ASN A 387 7.91 17.09 15.75
C ASN A 387 6.47 17.50 16.11
N SER A 388 5.80 18.25 15.24
CA SER A 388 4.48 18.86 15.48
C SER A 388 3.60 18.78 14.23
N VAL A 389 3.73 17.68 13.49
CA VAL A 389 3.00 17.49 12.23
C VAL A 389 1.50 17.42 12.48
N SER A 390 0.74 17.97 11.54
CA SER A 390 -0.70 17.82 11.46
C SER A 390 -1.09 17.40 10.06
N SER A 391 -2.24 16.74 9.94
CA SER A 391 -2.82 16.40 8.65
C SER A 391 -4.31 16.66 8.65
N VAL A 392 -4.87 16.80 7.45
CA VAL A 392 -6.30 16.76 7.20
C VAL A 392 -6.58 15.86 6.00
N ARG A 393 -7.64 15.05 6.06
CA ARG A 393 -8.14 14.24 4.95
C ARG A 393 -9.66 14.37 4.82
N LEU A 394 -10.17 14.23 3.60
CA LEU A 394 -11.60 14.07 3.36
C LEU A 394 -12.01 12.59 3.47
N ARG A 395 -13.16 12.33 4.08
CA ARG A 395 -13.82 11.02 4.18
C ARG A 395 -15.31 11.18 3.88
N CYS A 396 -15.97 10.10 3.46
CA CYS A 396 -17.43 9.98 3.49
C CYS A 396 -17.76 8.82 4.42
N LEU A 397 -18.55 9.05 5.46
CA LEU A 397 -18.89 8.05 6.46
C LEU A 397 -20.33 7.57 6.28
N HIS A 398 -20.52 6.27 6.44
CA HIS A 398 -21.78 5.58 6.64
C HIS A 398 -21.71 4.90 8.01
N ASP A 399 -22.54 5.34 8.95
CA ASP A 399 -22.59 4.84 10.33
C ASP A 399 -21.18 4.79 10.99
N GLY A 400 -20.38 5.83 10.75
CA GLY A 400 -19.04 6.01 11.31
C GLY A 400 -17.88 5.30 10.56
N TYR A 401 -18.16 4.58 9.47
CA TYR A 401 -17.14 3.90 8.66
C TYR A 401 -17.07 4.46 7.23
N ASP A 402 -15.90 4.45 6.58
CA ASP A 402 -15.77 5.00 5.23
C ASP A 402 -16.64 4.25 4.20
N LEU A 403 -17.51 4.99 3.50
CA LEU A 403 -18.40 4.48 2.46
C LEU A 403 -17.67 4.44 1.10
N ALA A 404 -17.38 3.24 0.60
CA ALA A 404 -16.65 3.03 -0.65
C ALA A 404 -17.44 3.46 -1.90
N ALA A 405 -18.77 3.57 -1.82
CA ALA A 405 -19.61 4.04 -2.92
C ALA A 405 -19.49 5.55 -3.18
N ALA A 406 -18.96 6.34 -2.24
CA ALA A 406 -18.78 7.78 -2.43
C ALA A 406 -17.66 8.06 -3.44
N GLN A 407 -18.04 8.60 -4.59
CA GLN A 407 -17.16 8.98 -5.69
C GLN A 407 -16.67 10.41 -5.49
N PHE A 408 -15.36 10.60 -5.62
CA PHE A 408 -14.68 11.89 -5.43
C PHE A 408 -14.21 12.44 -6.77
N PHE A 409 -14.36 13.74 -6.96
CA PHE A 409 -13.87 14.50 -8.12
C PHE A 409 -13.20 15.78 -7.65
N SER A 410 -12.12 16.20 -8.31
CA SER A 410 -11.48 17.47 -7.99
C SER A 410 -10.71 18.11 -9.14
N VAL A 411 -10.46 19.40 -9.00
CA VAL A 411 -9.46 20.15 -9.72
C VAL A 411 -8.59 20.85 -8.68
N GLN A 412 -7.28 20.82 -8.86
CA GLN A 412 -6.32 21.48 -7.97
C GLN A 412 -5.43 22.43 -8.76
N ARG A 413 -5.16 23.58 -8.15
CA ARG A 413 -4.13 24.53 -8.59
C ARG A 413 -3.39 25.01 -7.34
N ASP A 414 -2.10 24.70 -7.27
CA ASP A 414 -1.25 25.06 -6.13
C ASP A 414 -1.88 24.60 -4.80
N GLY A 415 -2.07 25.54 -3.86
CA GLY A 415 -2.71 25.34 -2.56
C GLY A 415 -4.23 25.30 -2.56
N ALA A 416 -4.89 25.39 -3.72
CA ALA A 416 -6.35 25.44 -3.85
C ALA A 416 -6.90 24.16 -4.49
N VAL A 417 -7.87 23.52 -3.84
CA VAL A 417 -8.60 22.36 -4.35
C VAL A 417 -10.09 22.67 -4.39
N LEU A 418 -10.71 22.53 -5.56
CA LEU A 418 -12.15 22.48 -5.73
C LEU A 418 -12.57 21.02 -5.93
N ALA A 419 -13.44 20.51 -5.07
CA ALA A 419 -13.82 19.10 -5.06
C ALA A 419 -15.33 18.92 -5.00
N ALA A 420 -15.80 17.75 -5.41
CA ALA A 420 -17.18 17.35 -5.26
C ALA A 420 -17.30 15.83 -5.03
N VAL A 421 -18.38 15.44 -4.36
CA VAL A 421 -18.72 14.05 -4.06
C VAL A 421 -20.12 13.73 -4.60
N ASN A 422 -20.22 12.58 -5.27
CA ASN A 422 -21.49 11.91 -5.63
C ASN A 422 -21.45 10.45 -5.12
N TRP A 423 -22.55 9.71 -5.17
CA TRP A 423 -22.65 8.34 -4.69
C TRP A 423 -23.00 7.36 -5.80
N ALA A 424 -22.22 6.29 -5.90
CA ALA A 424 -22.43 5.28 -6.92
C ALA A 424 -23.52 4.27 -6.52
N THR A 425 -24.45 3.99 -7.43
CA THR A 425 -25.55 3.03 -7.21
C THR A 425 -25.09 1.56 -7.17
N ASP A 426 -23.88 1.29 -7.62
CA ASP A 426 -23.31 -0.06 -7.76
C ASP A 426 -21.89 -0.18 -7.15
N GLY A 427 -21.52 0.79 -6.30
CA GLY A 427 -20.29 0.78 -5.51
C GLY A 427 -20.34 -0.17 -4.32
N GLY A 428 -19.28 -0.17 -3.51
CA GLY A 428 -19.22 -0.95 -2.26
C GLY A 428 -19.76 -0.21 -1.06
N ASP A 429 -20.22 -0.92 -0.04
CA ASP A 429 -20.49 -0.31 1.26
C ASP A 429 -19.15 -0.01 1.97
N ARG A 430 -18.44 -1.03 2.45
CA ARG A 430 -17.13 -0.87 3.12
C ARG A 430 -15.94 -1.17 2.20
N HIS A 431 -16.11 -1.99 1.18
CA HIS A 431 -15.06 -2.40 0.24
C HIS A 431 -15.51 -2.22 -1.21
N VAL A 432 -14.64 -1.67 -2.05
CA VAL A 432 -14.91 -1.37 -3.47
C VAL A 432 -15.38 -2.54 -4.36
N SER A 433 -15.39 -3.79 -3.85
CA SER A 433 -15.70 -4.98 -4.65
C SER A 433 -16.27 -6.16 -3.87
N LEU A 434 -15.95 -6.30 -2.57
CA LEU A 434 -16.36 -7.47 -1.79
C LEU A 434 -17.80 -7.38 -1.26
N ASP A 435 -18.33 -6.17 -1.06
CA ASP A 435 -19.66 -5.91 -0.51
C ASP A 435 -20.40 -4.85 -1.33
N ARG A 436 -20.52 -5.11 -2.64
CA ARG A 436 -21.24 -4.23 -3.56
C ARG A 436 -22.70 -4.02 -3.12
N ILE A 437 -23.13 -2.76 -3.13
CA ILE A 437 -24.50 -2.34 -2.91
C ILE A 437 -25.39 -3.02 -3.96
N LYS A 438 -26.46 -3.66 -3.49
CA LYS A 438 -27.42 -4.37 -4.34
C LYS A 438 -28.65 -3.50 -4.53
N ASN A 439 -29.17 -3.47 -5.75
CA ASN A 439 -30.36 -2.69 -6.11
C ASN A 439 -30.27 -1.19 -5.80
N ALA A 440 -29.05 -0.64 -5.64
CA ALA A 440 -28.81 0.73 -5.20
C ALA A 440 -29.27 1.05 -3.76
N THR A 441 -29.49 0.02 -2.94
CA THR A 441 -30.14 0.16 -1.63
C THR A 441 -29.25 -0.30 -0.49
N PHE A 442 -29.19 0.49 0.59
CA PHE A 442 -28.56 0.12 1.86
C PHE A 442 -29.31 0.77 3.03
N ARG A 443 -29.09 0.29 4.26
CA ARG A 443 -29.67 0.87 5.47
C ARG A 443 -28.63 1.74 6.15
N ALA A 444 -29.02 2.94 6.59
CA ALA A 444 -28.14 3.87 7.28
C ALA A 444 -28.88 4.61 8.40
N LYS A 445 -28.14 4.97 9.46
CA LYS A 445 -28.55 5.95 10.48
C LYS A 445 -27.88 7.29 10.24
N ASP A 446 -26.69 7.27 9.63
CA ASP A 446 -25.84 8.43 9.47
C ASP A 446 -25.06 8.40 8.15
N ILE A 447 -25.08 9.52 7.42
CA ILE A 447 -24.27 9.77 6.23
C ILE A 447 -23.67 11.18 6.36
N ARG A 448 -22.34 11.27 6.28
CA ARG A 448 -21.64 12.55 6.42
C ARG A 448 -20.34 12.60 5.63
N LEU A 449 -19.95 13.79 5.19
CA LEU A 449 -18.57 14.05 4.79
C LEU A 449 -17.78 14.52 6.00
N ARG A 450 -16.51 14.13 6.10
CA ARG A 450 -15.65 14.46 7.23
C ARG A 450 -14.31 15.01 6.76
N PHE A 451 -13.98 16.21 7.22
CA PHE A 451 -12.60 16.69 7.28
C PHE A 451 -12.01 16.22 8.60
N GLU A 452 -11.22 15.15 8.56
CA GLU A 452 -10.59 14.55 9.74
C GLU A 452 -9.17 15.07 9.92
N PHE A 453 -8.88 15.55 11.12
CA PHE A 453 -7.59 16.08 11.52
C PHE A 453 -6.85 15.10 12.43
N GLU A 454 -5.56 14.92 12.18
CA GLU A 454 -4.64 14.16 13.03
C GLU A 454 -3.45 15.03 13.47
N GLY A 455 -2.64 14.54 14.41
CA GLY A 455 -1.47 15.26 14.91
C GLY A 455 -1.84 16.37 15.90
N VAL A 456 -1.17 17.52 15.83
CA VAL A 456 -1.44 18.66 16.74
C VAL A 456 -2.87 19.15 16.57
N TYR A 457 -3.36 19.27 15.34
CA TYR A 457 -4.72 19.70 15.08
C TYR A 457 -5.77 18.64 15.39
N GLY A 458 -5.41 17.36 15.44
CA GLY A 458 -6.30 16.27 15.90
C GLY A 458 -6.74 16.39 17.36
N ARG A 459 -6.08 17.25 18.16
CA ARG A 459 -6.46 17.52 19.56
C ARG A 459 -7.10 18.89 19.75
N LYS A 460 -7.31 19.65 18.68
CA LYS A 460 -8.00 20.94 18.74
C LYS A 460 -9.52 20.73 18.72
N LYS A 461 -10.22 21.61 19.43
CA LYS A 461 -11.67 21.78 19.28
C LYS A 461 -11.91 22.78 18.16
N PHE A 462 -12.72 22.39 17.20
CA PHE A 462 -13.16 23.30 16.14
C PHE A 462 -14.50 23.91 16.51
N ARG A 463 -14.80 25.05 15.89
CA ARG A 463 -16.11 25.66 15.90
C ARG A 463 -16.68 25.51 14.49
N GLU A 464 -17.89 24.97 14.39
CA GLU A 464 -18.64 24.92 13.15
C GLU A 464 -19.03 26.34 12.66
N PRO A 465 -19.05 26.56 11.34
CA PRO A 465 -19.55 27.80 10.77
C PRO A 465 -21.09 27.87 10.92
N ASN A 466 -21.66 29.07 10.83
CA ASN A 466 -23.11 29.26 11.04
C ASN A 466 -23.92 28.92 9.78
N ALA A 467 -23.28 29.00 8.61
CA ALA A 467 -23.88 28.65 7.33
C ALA A 467 -23.05 27.58 6.62
N LEU A 468 -23.70 26.84 5.72
CA LEU A 468 -23.07 25.76 4.97
C LEU A 468 -21.94 26.29 4.06
N ASP A 469 -22.17 27.43 3.38
CA ASP A 469 -21.22 28.08 2.46
C ASP A 469 -20.20 29.00 3.15
N GLU A 470 -20.35 29.27 4.45
CA GLU A 470 -19.38 30.04 5.23
C GLU A 470 -18.09 29.22 5.42
N PRO A 471 -16.92 29.74 5.02
CA PRO A 471 -15.66 29.02 5.15
C PRO A 471 -15.21 28.94 6.61
N VAL A 472 -14.77 27.76 7.02
CA VAL A 472 -14.01 27.59 8.27
C VAL A 472 -12.58 28.05 8.04
N GLU A 473 -12.13 29.02 8.83
CA GLU A 473 -10.76 29.52 8.83
C GLU A 473 -9.97 28.93 10.00
N ILE A 474 -8.80 28.35 9.68
CA ILE A 474 -7.88 27.78 10.64
C ILE A 474 -6.54 28.51 10.50
N ASN A 475 -6.27 29.37 11.47
CA ASN A 475 -5.01 30.10 11.58
C ASN A 475 -3.92 29.18 12.15
N VAL A 476 -2.86 28.99 11.37
CA VAL A 476 -1.68 28.19 11.76
C VAL A 476 -0.49 29.12 11.98
N ASP A 477 0.26 28.86 13.06
CA ASP A 477 1.50 29.59 13.35
C ASP A 477 2.46 29.52 12.16
N GLY A 478 3.17 30.63 11.90
CA GLY A 478 4.10 30.74 10.77
C GLY A 478 3.49 31.27 9.48
N GLY A 479 2.30 31.89 9.53
CA GLY A 479 1.72 32.62 8.40
C GLY A 479 0.98 31.74 7.39
N LEU A 480 0.51 30.56 7.82
CA LEU A 480 -0.32 29.66 7.04
C LEU A 480 -1.78 29.76 7.53
N ASN A 481 -2.70 30.00 6.60
CA ASN A 481 -4.13 29.96 6.86
C ASN A 481 -4.76 28.84 6.03
N ILE A 482 -5.56 28.00 6.69
CA ILE A 482 -6.27 26.90 6.03
C ILE A 482 -7.75 27.23 6.02
N PHE A 483 -8.38 27.18 4.84
CA PHE A 483 -9.80 27.40 4.69
C PHE A 483 -10.50 26.15 4.17
N LEU A 484 -11.64 25.82 4.76
CA LEU A 484 -12.52 24.73 4.33
C LEU A 484 -13.93 25.30 4.11
N SER A 485 -14.50 25.09 2.92
CA SER A 485 -15.87 25.53 2.61
C SER A 485 -16.64 24.42 1.93
N THR A 486 -17.94 24.35 2.18
CA THR A 486 -18.86 23.43 1.51
C THR A 486 -20.00 24.23 0.89
N PRO A 487 -19.80 24.91 -0.25
CA PRO A 487 -20.82 25.78 -0.85
C PRO A 487 -22.10 25.05 -1.31
N TYR A 488 -22.11 23.72 -1.31
CA TYR A 488 -23.25 22.91 -1.70
C TYR A 488 -23.24 21.56 -1.00
N ALA A 489 -24.36 21.14 -0.41
CA ALA A 489 -24.53 19.78 0.11
C ALA A 489 -26.02 19.41 0.15
N ARG A 490 -26.41 18.39 -0.61
CA ARG A 490 -27.78 17.88 -0.68
C ARG A 490 -27.82 16.37 -0.56
N TRP A 491 -28.87 15.88 0.08
CA TRP A 491 -29.18 14.45 0.20
C TRP A 491 -30.70 14.22 0.12
N GLY A 492 -31.18 13.99 -1.09
CA GLY A 492 -32.61 14.09 -1.41
C GLY A 492 -33.11 15.49 -1.11
N ASN A 493 -34.13 15.59 -0.26
CA ASN A 493 -34.72 16.87 0.16
C ASN A 493 -33.95 17.56 1.29
N GLU A 494 -32.98 16.88 1.90
CA GLU A 494 -32.21 17.42 3.02
C GLU A 494 -31.08 18.34 2.53
N THR A 495 -30.81 19.40 3.29
CA THR A 495 -29.64 20.25 3.12
C THR A 495 -28.62 19.88 4.18
N GLY A 496 -27.36 19.71 3.79
CA GLY A 496 -26.32 19.39 4.76
C GLY A 496 -26.07 20.52 5.76
N HIS A 497 -25.58 20.17 6.95
CA HIS A 497 -25.18 21.13 7.97
C HIS A 497 -23.84 20.73 8.59
N TRP A 498 -23.15 21.70 9.20
CA TRP A 498 -21.87 21.46 9.85
C TRP A 498 -22.04 20.94 11.28
N GLU A 499 -21.20 19.98 11.66
CA GLU A 499 -20.97 19.53 13.03
C GLU A 499 -19.46 19.45 13.29
N SER A 500 -19.06 19.58 14.55
CA SER A 500 -17.67 19.35 14.97
C SER A 500 -17.59 18.26 16.03
N GLY A 501 -16.46 17.56 16.11
CA GLY A 501 -16.28 16.51 17.12
C GLY A 501 -14.84 16.07 17.30
N SER A 502 -14.60 15.19 18.27
CA SER A 502 -13.29 14.61 18.58
C SER A 502 -13.42 13.31 19.36
N ASP A 503 -12.43 12.43 19.22
CA ASP A 503 -12.24 11.22 20.04
C ASP A 503 -11.01 11.32 20.99
N GLY A 504 -10.43 12.52 21.12
CA GLY A 504 -9.23 12.81 21.90
C GLY A 504 -7.91 12.60 21.17
N ALA A 505 -7.87 11.70 20.17
CA ALA A 505 -6.70 11.51 19.30
C ALA A 505 -6.86 12.26 17.97
N ARG A 506 -8.10 12.37 17.50
CA ARG A 506 -8.52 13.02 16.27
C ARG A 506 -9.64 14.00 16.56
N SER A 507 -9.76 14.98 15.69
CA SER A 507 -10.85 15.94 15.67
C SER A 507 -11.34 16.10 14.24
N TRP A 508 -12.54 16.61 14.06
CA TRP A 508 -13.15 16.70 12.75
C TRP A 508 -14.16 17.83 12.63
N LEU A 509 -14.37 18.22 11.37
CA LEU A 509 -15.49 19.02 10.91
C LEU A 509 -16.28 18.17 9.92
N ASP A 510 -17.52 17.88 10.25
CA ASP A 510 -18.42 17.06 9.49
C ASP A 510 -19.44 17.93 8.75
N VAL A 511 -19.73 17.57 7.50
CA VAL A 511 -20.96 17.99 6.81
C VAL A 511 -21.91 16.81 6.88
N VAL A 512 -22.90 16.90 7.77
CA VAL A 512 -23.91 15.86 7.95
C VAL A 512 -24.95 15.97 6.85
N LEU A 513 -25.13 14.88 6.10
CA LEU A 513 -26.08 14.78 5.00
C LEU A 513 -27.36 14.07 5.44
N TYR A 514 -27.23 13.13 6.37
CA TYR A 514 -28.32 12.43 7.02
C TYR A 514 -27.88 11.99 8.42
N SER A 515 -28.71 12.21 9.43
CA SER A 515 -28.52 11.64 10.78
C SER A 515 -29.88 11.48 11.44
N GLY A 516 -30.21 10.26 11.88
CA GLY A 516 -31.52 9.98 12.46
C GLY A 516 -31.79 8.48 12.68
N PRO A 517 -33.08 8.09 12.75
CA PRO A 517 -33.47 6.68 12.82
C PRO A 517 -32.89 5.88 11.66
N GLU A 518 -32.61 4.60 11.86
CA GLU A 518 -32.16 3.75 10.76
C GLU A 518 -33.25 3.66 9.68
N ARG A 519 -32.92 4.00 8.44
CA ARG A 519 -33.83 3.85 7.31
C ARG A 519 -33.15 3.18 6.13
N GLU A 520 -33.96 2.56 5.30
CA GLU A 520 -33.54 2.13 3.98
C GLU A 520 -33.40 3.34 3.06
N ILE A 521 -32.28 3.42 2.34
CA ILE A 521 -31.99 4.47 1.37
C ILE A 521 -31.76 3.80 0.03
N ASN A 522 -32.62 4.10 -0.94
CA ASN A 522 -32.41 3.73 -2.34
C ASN A 522 -31.80 4.92 -3.10
N LEU A 523 -30.52 4.80 -3.47
CA LEU A 523 -29.79 5.85 -4.16
C LEU A 523 -30.44 6.26 -5.50
N LYS A 524 -31.17 5.36 -6.18
CA LYS A 524 -31.85 5.70 -7.43
C LYS A 524 -33.08 6.59 -7.24
N GLU A 525 -33.68 6.57 -6.06
CA GLU A 525 -34.85 7.37 -5.69
C GLU A 525 -34.46 8.77 -5.22
N LEU A 526 -33.17 9.00 -4.94
CA LEU A 526 -32.66 10.35 -4.69
C LEU A 526 -32.58 11.11 -6.02
N GLU A 527 -33.40 12.13 -6.19
CA GLU A 527 -33.28 13.04 -7.33
C GLU A 527 -31.98 13.85 -7.29
N GLU A 528 -31.45 14.08 -6.08
CA GLU A 528 -30.23 14.82 -5.85
C GLU A 528 -29.46 14.26 -4.65
N ALA A 529 -28.18 13.97 -4.85
CA ALA A 529 -27.21 13.66 -3.81
C ALA A 529 -25.82 14.09 -4.29
N ALA A 530 -25.43 15.31 -3.92
CA ALA A 530 -24.14 15.89 -4.28
C ALA A 530 -23.66 16.83 -3.18
N ALA A 531 -22.35 16.87 -2.97
CA ALA A 531 -21.72 17.85 -2.10
C ALA A 531 -20.48 18.43 -2.78
N GLY A 532 -20.36 19.76 -2.78
CA GLY A 532 -19.22 20.50 -3.29
C GLY A 532 -18.41 21.08 -2.14
N CYS A 533 -17.08 20.96 -2.21
CA CYS A 533 -16.15 21.45 -1.20
C CYS A 533 -15.02 22.25 -1.84
N ALA A 534 -14.49 23.22 -1.12
CA ALA A 534 -13.27 23.94 -1.47
C ALA A 534 -12.29 23.95 -0.30
N VAL A 535 -11.01 23.73 -0.58
CA VAL A 535 -9.92 23.73 0.38
C VAL A 535 -8.83 24.67 -0.09
N LEU A 536 -8.41 25.61 0.76
CA LEU A 536 -7.31 26.53 0.49
C LEU A 536 -6.25 26.44 1.57
N PHE A 537 -5.00 26.23 1.18
CA PHE A 537 -3.82 26.44 2.01
C PHE A 537 -3.16 27.75 1.55
N ALA A 538 -3.49 28.84 2.23
CA ALA A 538 -3.08 30.20 1.90
C ALA A 538 -1.84 30.63 2.70
N THR A 539 -0.92 31.32 2.03
CA THR A 539 0.25 31.93 2.67
C THR A 539 0.28 33.43 2.42
N GLY A 540 0.74 34.20 3.38
CA GLY A 540 0.77 35.66 3.28
C GLY A 540 -0.64 36.26 3.32
N ASN A 541 -0.91 37.22 2.42
CA ASN A 541 -2.18 37.99 2.43
C ASN A 541 -3.30 37.37 1.57
N GLN A 542 -3.15 36.13 1.11
CA GLN A 542 -4.18 35.47 0.31
C GLN A 542 -5.45 35.24 1.15
N ARG A 543 -6.60 35.63 0.60
CA ARG A 543 -7.92 35.50 1.25
C ARG A 543 -8.74 34.42 0.57
N PHE A 544 -9.71 33.88 1.30
CA PHE A 544 -10.70 32.97 0.74
C PHE A 544 -11.80 33.76 0.01
N GLU A 545 -11.93 33.53 -1.28
CA GLU A 545 -13.02 34.07 -2.10
C GLU A 545 -14.23 33.13 -2.07
N LYS A 546 -15.42 33.69 -2.22
CA LYS A 546 -16.66 32.89 -2.30
C LYS A 546 -16.59 31.91 -3.47
N VAL A 547 -17.03 30.69 -3.26
CA VAL A 547 -17.18 29.69 -4.31
C VAL A 547 -18.55 29.87 -4.97
N ASP A 548 -18.58 30.00 -6.29
CA ASP A 548 -19.82 30.01 -7.04
C ASP A 548 -20.32 28.58 -7.21
N SER A 549 -21.51 28.29 -6.67
CA SER A 549 -22.18 26.99 -6.81
C SER A 549 -23.55 27.17 -7.43
N LYS A 550 -23.88 26.33 -8.42
CA LYS A 550 -25.19 26.33 -9.06
C LYS A 550 -25.56 24.94 -9.57
N THR A 551 -26.85 24.61 -9.53
CA THR A 551 -27.37 23.40 -10.18
C THR A 551 -28.07 23.77 -11.49
N GLU A 552 -27.58 23.21 -12.59
CA GLU A 552 -28.13 23.44 -13.93
C GLU A 552 -28.06 22.13 -14.71
N ASN A 553 -29.12 21.80 -15.48
CA ASN A 553 -29.16 20.60 -16.33
C ASN A 553 -28.76 19.29 -15.61
N ALA A 554 -29.27 19.08 -14.38
CA ALA A 554 -28.96 17.94 -13.52
C ALA A 554 -27.46 17.78 -13.14
N HIS A 555 -26.70 18.88 -13.19
CA HIS A 555 -25.31 18.93 -12.77
C HIS A 555 -25.09 20.01 -11.71
N LEU A 556 -24.20 19.73 -10.76
CA LEU A 556 -23.64 20.72 -9.85
C LEU A 556 -22.41 21.32 -10.53
N SER A 557 -22.47 22.61 -10.84
CA SER A 557 -21.34 23.39 -11.34
C SER A 557 -20.75 24.22 -10.20
N LEU A 558 -19.43 24.08 -10.01
CA LEU A 558 -18.65 24.82 -9.05
C LEU A 558 -17.57 25.63 -9.79
N LYS A 559 -17.40 26.91 -9.44
CA LYS A 559 -16.33 27.77 -9.97
C LYS A 559 -15.64 28.50 -8.84
N TRP A 560 -14.31 28.47 -8.84
CA TRP A 560 -13.49 29.09 -7.80
C TRP A 560 -12.03 29.24 -8.23
N CYS A 561 -11.41 30.40 -8.00
CA CYS A 561 -10.01 30.70 -8.34
C CYS A 561 -9.62 30.33 -9.79
N GLY A 562 -10.53 30.50 -10.75
CA GLY A 562 -10.34 30.12 -12.15
C GLY A 562 -10.23 28.61 -12.39
N MET A 563 -10.69 27.79 -11.46
CA MET A 563 -10.97 26.36 -11.62
C MET A 563 -12.48 26.17 -11.78
N GLU A 564 -12.87 25.17 -12.57
CA GLU A 564 -14.26 24.78 -12.76
C GLU A 564 -14.39 23.27 -12.58
N LEU A 565 -15.45 22.85 -11.89
CA LEU A 565 -15.79 21.44 -11.71
C LEU A 565 -17.29 21.27 -11.95
N SER A 566 -17.66 20.22 -12.69
CA SER A 566 -19.05 19.88 -12.96
C SER A 566 -19.24 18.39 -12.75
N ILE A 567 -20.22 18.02 -11.92
CA ILE A 567 -20.57 16.61 -11.65
C ILE A 567 -22.09 16.42 -11.76
N PRO A 568 -22.58 15.22 -12.09
CA PRO A 568 -24.01 14.94 -11.98
C PRO A 568 -24.48 15.12 -10.52
N ILE A 569 -25.74 15.54 -10.33
CA ILE A 569 -26.35 15.58 -8.99
C ILE A 569 -27.05 14.28 -8.62
N LYS A 570 -27.50 13.50 -9.60
CA LYS A 570 -28.21 12.24 -9.37
C LYS A 570 -27.22 11.08 -9.20
N PRO A 571 -27.39 10.22 -8.18
CA PRO A 571 -26.65 8.96 -8.08
C PRO A 571 -26.78 8.11 -9.34
N ALA A 572 -25.69 7.46 -9.73
CA ALA A 572 -25.59 6.66 -10.96
C ALA A 572 -24.52 5.57 -10.79
N PRO A 573 -24.41 4.60 -11.71
CA PRO A 573 -23.33 3.62 -11.66
C PRO A 573 -21.94 4.27 -11.75
N ILE A 574 -20.92 3.65 -11.17
CA ILE A 574 -19.52 4.12 -11.19
C ILE A 574 -19.08 4.46 -12.62
N THR A 575 -19.45 3.60 -13.59
CA THR A 575 -19.08 3.75 -15.01
C THR A 575 -19.72 4.95 -15.72
N VAL A 576 -20.77 5.53 -15.14
CA VAL A 576 -21.42 6.75 -15.62
C VAL A 576 -20.80 7.96 -14.95
N GLN A 577 -20.53 7.90 -13.65
CA GLN A 577 -19.97 9.02 -12.87
C GLN A 577 -18.49 9.27 -13.17
N GLN A 578 -17.72 8.22 -13.40
CA GLN A 578 -16.27 8.28 -13.66
C GLN A 578 -15.95 8.42 -15.16
N LYS A 579 -16.90 8.87 -15.98
CA LYS A 579 -16.68 9.31 -17.37
C LYS A 579 -16.75 10.81 -17.42
#